data_AF-A0A937QRL4-F1
#
_entry.id   AF-A0A937QRL4-F1
#
_cell.length_a   1.000
_cell.length_b   1.000
_cell.length_c   1.000
_cell.angle_alpha   90.00
_cell.angle_beta   90.00
_cell.angle_gamma   90.00
#
_symmetry.space_group_name_H-M   'P 1'
#
loop_
_entity.id
_entity.type
_entity.pdbx_description
1 polymer ?
#
loop_
_entity_poly.entity_id
_entity_poly.type
_entity_poly.pdbx_seq_one_letter_code
_entity_poly.pdbx_strand_id
1 'polypeptide(L)' 'MRIFIHYNKDGRILSVARVDHLAENLEHPFMLTDDDESVLQLKPDDPAEKLASHQIHEGYKVDVKKKRLKKKSKRRS' A
#
# COMPACT_ATOMS: atom_id res chain seq x y z
N MET A 1 -2.99 10.43 10.66
CA MET A 1 -3.43 9.79 9.41
C MET A 1 -2.65 8.49 9.22
N ARG A 2 -3.31 7.37 8.94
CA ARG A 2 -2.70 6.08 8.61
C ARG A 2 -2.86 5.82 7.11
N ILE A 3 -1.87 5.19 6.48
CA ILE A 3 -1.94 4.83 5.06
C ILE A 3 -1.88 3.32 4.93
N PHE A 4 -2.85 2.75 4.23
CA PHE A 4 -2.97 1.34 3.95
C PHE A 4 -2.84 1.09 2.45
N ILE A 5 -2.04 0.09 2.09
CA ILE A 5 -1.78 -0.31 0.71
C ILE A 5 -2.33 -1.71 0.54
N HIS A 6 -3.36 -1.85 -0.29
CA HIS A 6 -3.90 -3.11 -0.71
C HIS A 6 -3.09 -3.63 -1.91
N TYR A 7 -2.59 -4.86 -1.84
CA TYR A 7 -1.74 -5.45 -2.86
C TYR A 7 -1.97 -6.96 -3.01
N ASN A 8 -1.64 -7.50 -4.19
CA ASN A 8 -1.74 -8.94 -4.49
C ASN A 8 -0.44 -9.72 -4.19
N LYS A 9 -0.43 -11.04 -4.36
CA LYS A 9 0.75 -11.91 -4.19
C LYS A 9 2.02 -11.51 -4.96
N ASP A 10 1.88 -10.78 -6.07
CA ASP A 10 3.02 -10.26 -6.87
C ASP A 10 3.57 -8.93 -6.33
N GLY A 11 2.93 -8.38 -5.31
CA GLY A 11 3.21 -7.05 -4.78
C GLY A 11 2.68 -5.93 -5.66
N ARG A 12 1.77 -6.21 -6.59
CA ARG A 12 1.07 -5.18 -7.35
C ARG A 12 0.08 -4.49 -6.44
N ILE A 13 0.19 -3.16 -6.36
CA ILE A 13 -0.76 -2.35 -5.60
C ILE A 13 -2.10 -2.36 -6.36
N LEU A 14 -3.16 -2.71 -5.65
CA LEU A 14 -4.54 -2.71 -6.15
C LEU A 14 -5.26 -1.43 -5.72
N SER A 15 -5.00 -0.95 -4.49
CA SER A 15 -5.60 0.27 -3.94
C SER A 15 -4.74 0.88 -2.83
N VAL A 16 -4.91 2.18 -2.59
CA VAL A 16 -4.25 2.91 -1.50
C VAL A 16 -5.28 3.76 -0.77
N ALA A 17 -5.42 3.56 0.54
CA ALA A 17 -6.37 4.28 1.38
C ALA A 17 -5.61 5.11 2.42
N ARG A 18 -6.07 6.35 2.61
CA ARG A 18 -5.64 7.24 3.69
C ARG A 18 -6.79 7.36 4.66
N VAL A 19 -6.54 7.05 5.92
CA VAL A 19 -7.57 6.93 6.94
C VAL A 19 -7.17 7.76 8.15
N ASP A 20 -7.99 8.73 8.51
CA ASP A 20 -7.79 9.52 9.73
C ASP A 20 -8.33 8.79 10.96
N HIS A 21 -9.49 8.14 10.81
CA HIS A 21 -10.14 7.35 11.83
C HIS A 21 -10.51 5.97 11.30
N LEU A 22 -10.05 4.94 11.99
CA LEU A 22 -10.40 3.54 11.73
C LEU A 22 -11.15 3.03 12.97
N ALA A 23 -12.23 2.28 12.77
CA ALA A 23 -12.97 1.68 13.88
C ALA A 23 -12.04 0.78 14.70
N GLU A 24 -12.23 0.74 16.03
CA GLU A 24 -11.32 0.04 16.96
C GLU A 24 -11.17 -1.45 16.67
N ASN A 25 -12.17 -2.05 16.02
CA ASN A 25 -12.21 -3.48 15.68
C ASN A 25 -11.73 -3.79 14.25
N LEU A 26 -11.25 -2.79 13.50
CA LEU A 26 -10.75 -2.98 12.14
C LEU A 26 -9.23 -2.82 12.09
N GLU A 27 -8.55 -3.80 11.50
CA GLU A 27 -7.11 -3.71 11.25
C GLU A 27 -6.79 -2.83 10.03
N HIS A 28 -7.66 -2.86 9.02
CA HIS A 28 -7.53 -2.08 7.79
C HIS A 28 -8.90 -1.76 7.15
N PRO A 29 -8.99 -0.74 6.27
CA PRO A 29 -10.28 -0.33 5.68
C PRO A 29 -10.77 -1.22 4.52
N PHE A 30 -9.95 -2.16 4.05
CA PHE A 30 -10.27 -2.97 2.87
C PHE A 30 -11.04 -4.23 3.23
N MET A 31 -12.00 -4.62 2.38
CA MET A 31 -12.56 -5.96 2.35
C MET A 31 -11.75 -6.74 1.32
N LEU A 32 -10.96 -7.70 1.79
CA LEU A 32 -10.17 -8.57 0.90
C LEU A 32 -11.12 -9.57 0.24
N THR A 33 -11.06 -9.64 -1.09
CA THR A 33 -11.95 -10.50 -1.88
C THR A 33 -11.28 -11.78 -2.33
N ASP A 34 -9.95 -11.80 -2.38
CA ASP A 34 -9.15 -12.96 -2.77
C ASP A 34 -8.13 -13.34 -1.69
N ASP A 35 -7.85 -14.64 -1.53
CA ASP A 35 -6.86 -15.16 -0.57
C ASP A 35 -5.42 -14.70 -0.87
N ASP A 36 -5.16 -14.28 -2.12
CA ASP A 36 -3.88 -13.77 -2.60
C ASP A 36 -3.70 -12.26 -2.35
N GLU A 37 -4.68 -11.61 -1.70
CA GLU A 37 -4.63 -10.19 -1.34
C GLU A 37 -4.10 -9.96 0.07
N SER A 38 -3.48 -8.81 0.27
CA SER A 38 -2.90 -8.43 1.55
C SER A 38 -2.84 -6.92 1.70
N VAL A 39 -2.76 -6.47 2.95
CA VAL A 39 -2.66 -5.05 3.28
C VAL A 39 -1.35 -4.76 3.98
N LEU A 40 -0.66 -3.71 3.52
CA LEU A 40 0.52 -3.15 4.16
C LEU A 40 0.15 -1.78 4.72
N GLN A 41 0.28 -1.61 6.03
CA GLN A 41 0.24 -0.29 6.64
C GLN A 41 1.62 0.37 6.50
N LEU A 42 1.66 1.60 5.98
CA LEU A 42 2.88 2.40 5.97
C LEU A 42 3.21 2.89 7.38
N LYS A 43 4.52 2.92 7.66
CA LYS A 43 5.04 3.55 8.87
C LYS A 43 4.96 5.08 8.72
N PRO A 44 4.75 5.83 9.82
CA PRO A 44 4.64 7.29 9.84
C PRO A 44 5.92 8.06 9.43
N ASP A 45 7.00 7.35 9.08
CA ASP A 45 8.27 7.93 8.61
C ASP A 45 8.63 7.44 7.20
N ASP A 46 7.74 6.70 6.53
CA ASP A 46 8.00 6.24 5.17
C ASP A 46 7.98 7.43 4.20
N PRO A 47 9.00 7.61 3.34
CA PRO A 47 9.01 8.69 2.35
C PRO A 47 7.77 8.71 1.44
N ALA A 48 7.10 7.58 1.26
CA ALA A 48 5.86 7.48 0.50
C ALA A 48 4.67 8.17 1.18
N GLU A 49 4.71 8.45 2.48
CA GLU A 49 3.61 9.13 3.20
C GLU A 49 3.33 10.54 2.65
N LYS A 50 4.39 11.21 2.17
CA LYS A 50 4.29 12.54 1.57
C LYS A 50 3.73 12.52 0.14
N LEU A 51 3.57 11.34 -0.47
CA LEU A 51 3.12 11.18 -1.85
C LEU A 51 1.62 10.94 -1.94
N ALA A 52 0.96 11.54 -2.91
CA ALA A 52 -0.46 11.27 -3.17
C ALA A 52 -0.70 9.80 -3.52
N SER A 53 -1.89 9.27 -3.22
CA SER A 53 -2.23 7.84 -3.42
C SER A 53 -1.98 7.36 -4.85
N HIS A 54 -2.27 8.18 -5.86
CA HIS A 54 -1.99 7.87 -7.27
C HIS A 54 -0.49 7.74 -7.56
N GLN A 55 0.36 8.59 -6.97
CA GLN A 55 1.81 8.53 -7.14
C GLN A 55 2.41 7.28 -6.50
N ILE A 56 1.86 6.84 -5.36
CA ILE A 56 2.24 5.57 -4.73
C ILE A 56 1.87 4.41 -5.66
N HIS A 57 0.62 4.37 -6.14
CA HIS A 57 0.12 3.32 -7.02
C HIS A 57 0.94 3.21 -8.32
N GLU A 58 1.24 4.35 -8.96
CA GLU A 58 1.99 4.40 -10.20
C GLU A 58 3.49 4.10 -10.00
N GLY A 59 4.11 4.74 -9.00
CA GLY A 59 5.56 4.73 -8.81
C GLY A 59 6.11 3.57 -7.99
N TYR A 60 5.28 2.82 -7.28
CA TYR A 60 5.72 1.82 -6.31
C TYR A 60 5.04 0.47 -6.50
N LYS A 61 5.70 -0.56 -5.95
CA LYS A 61 5.17 -1.90 -5.73
C LYS A 61 5.51 -2.36 -4.32
N VAL A 62 4.79 -3.34 -3.79
CA VAL A 62 5.13 -3.97 -2.52
C VAL A 62 6.18 -5.05 -2.73
N ASP A 63 7.23 -5.03 -1.92
CA ASP A 63 8.18 -6.15 -1.79
C ASP A 63 7.59 -7.12 -0.76
N VAL A 64 6.85 -8.13 -1.24
CA VAL A 64 6.07 -9.07 -0.41
C VAL A 64 6.96 -9.79 0.61
N LYS A 65 8.17 -10.18 0.22
CA LYS A 65 9.13 -10.86 1.11
C LYS A 65 9.60 -9.95 2.25
N LYS A 66 9.79 -8.66 1.96
CA LYS A 66 10.30 -7.68 2.93
C LYS A 66 9.21 -6.82 3.57
N LYS A 67 7.93 -7.05 3.22
CA LYS A 67 6.75 -6.29 3.65
C LYS A 67 6.99 -4.78 3.64
N ARG A 68 7.47 -4.24 2.51
CA ARG A 68 7.80 -2.81 2.37
C ARG A 68 7.54 -2.29 0.95
N LEU A 69 7.36 -0.98 0.81
CA LEU A 69 7.31 -0.37 -0.51
C LEU A 69 8.68 -0.37 -1.21
N LYS A 70 8.65 -0.62 -2.51
CA LYS A 70 9.80 -0.54 -3.41
C LYS A 70 9.41 0.29 -4.64
N LYS A 71 10.21 1.32 -4.95
CA LYS A 71 10.03 2.10 -6.19
C LYS A 71 10.12 1.17 -7.40
N LYS A 72 9.19 1.31 -8.35
CA LYS A 72 9.29 0.69 -9.66
C LYS A 72 10.49 1.31 -10.37
N SER A 73 11.29 0.49 -11.05
CA SER A 73 12.32 1.02 -11.93
C SER A 73 11.60 1.79 -13.04
N LYS A 74 11.89 3.09 -13.22
CA LYS A 74 11.42 3.83 -14.39
C LYS A 74 11.95 3.07 -15.61
N ARG A 75 11.08 2.39 -16.35
CA ARG A 75 11.42 2.03 -17.73
C ARG A 75 11.68 3.35 -18.43
N ARG A 76 12.94 3.60 -18.81
CA ARG A 76 13.26 4.59 -19.84
C ARG A 76 12.53 4.11 -21.08
N SER A 77 11.40 4.73 -21.37
CA SER A 77 10.76 4.63 -22.69
C SER A 77 11.31 5.73 -23.57
#